data_AF-A0A353PSX5-F1
#
_entry.id   AF-A0A353PSX5-F1
#
_cell.length_a   1.000
_cell.length_b   1.000
_cell.length_c   1.000
_cell.angle_alpha   90.00
_cell.angle_beta   90.00
_cell.angle_gamma   90.00
#
_symmetry.space_group_name_H-M   'P 1'
#
loop_
_entity.id
_entity.type
_entity.pdbx_description
1 polymer ?
#
loop_
_entity_poly.entity_id
_entity_poly.type
_entity_poly.pdbx_seq_one_letter_code
_entity_poly.pdbx_strand_id
1 'polypeptide(L)'
;KTGRSASSREKKAPYKRSREDFDESLYETLFFSVGRKRRVYPKDIVGLLMQNAKLEKTQIGLIRVLDNYSFVQIMKEDAQKVIDLLNGFEFRGRKLTVSYSRKKEEADS
;
A
#
# COMPACT_ATOMS: atom_id res chain seq x y z
N LYS A 1 -10.27 -3.95 -42.95
CA LYS A 1 -10.21 -2.63 -42.27
C LYS A 1 -10.07 -2.86 -40.76
N THR A 2 -8.90 -2.53 -40.21
CA THR A 2 -8.62 -2.05 -38.83
C THR A 2 -9.39 -2.74 -37.68
N GLY A 3 -8.80 -3.57 -36.82
CA GLY A 3 -7.60 -3.28 -36.04
C GLY A 3 -7.95 -2.44 -34.81
N ARG A 4 -8.42 -3.09 -33.72
CA ARG A 4 -8.33 -2.57 -32.35
C ARG A 4 -8.04 -3.72 -31.39
N SER A 5 -6.75 -4.03 -31.28
CA SER A 5 -6.19 -4.82 -30.20
C SER A 5 -6.37 -4.06 -28.88
N ALA A 6 -7.34 -4.47 -28.06
CA ALA A 6 -7.42 -4.03 -26.68
C ALA A 6 -6.35 -4.81 -25.87
N SER A 7 -5.19 -4.17 -25.74
CA SER A 7 -4.02 -4.67 -25.03
C SER A 7 -4.35 -5.16 -23.63
N SER A 8 -3.98 -6.42 -23.38
CA SER A 8 -3.44 -6.99 -22.14
C SER A 8 -3.67 -6.17 -20.87
N ARG A 9 -4.70 -6.52 -20.11
CA ARG A 9 -4.68 -6.29 -18.66
C ARG A 9 -4.47 -7.62 -17.96
N GLU A 10 -3.21 -8.05 -18.05
CA GLU A 10 -2.61 -9.11 -17.28
C GLU A 10 -3.03 -8.97 -15.82
N LYS A 11 -3.92 -9.87 -15.37
CA LYS A 11 -4.28 -10.06 -13.97
C LYS A 11 -3.04 -10.58 -13.25
N LYS A 12 -2.08 -9.70 -12.96
CA LYS A 12 -0.94 -10.06 -12.09
C LYS A 12 -1.50 -10.36 -10.71
N ALA A 13 -1.37 -11.64 -10.34
CA ALA A 13 -1.83 -12.25 -9.11
C ALA A 13 -1.46 -11.40 -7.88
N PRO A 14 -2.29 -11.41 -6.82
CA PRO A 14 -1.86 -10.84 -5.55
C PRO A 14 -0.61 -11.59 -5.09
N TYR A 15 0.40 -10.83 -4.65
CA TYR A 15 1.63 -11.31 -4.05
C TYR A 15 1.27 -12.10 -2.78
N LYS A 16 0.94 -13.38 -2.95
CA LYS A 16 0.66 -14.32 -1.86
C LYS A 16 2.01 -14.86 -1.41
N ARG A 17 2.72 -14.09 -0.57
CA ARG A 17 3.71 -14.70 0.32
C ARG A 17 2.95 -15.66 1.23
N SER A 18 3.34 -16.93 1.20
CA SER A 18 2.75 -18.01 1.98
C SER A 18 2.73 -17.66 3.47
N ARG A 19 1.66 -18.05 4.16
CA ARG A 19 1.21 -17.58 5.49
C ARG A 19 2.10 -17.99 6.67
N GLU A 20 3.27 -18.59 6.46
CA GLU A 20 3.90 -19.41 7.50
C GLU A 20 5.27 -18.91 8.01
N ASP A 21 5.69 -17.70 7.66
CA ASP A 21 6.86 -17.05 8.31
C ASP A 21 6.74 -15.51 8.28
N PHE A 22 5.51 -14.99 8.23
CA PHE A 22 5.29 -13.54 8.27
C PHE A 22 5.11 -13.14 9.72
N ASP A 23 6.21 -12.76 10.36
CA ASP A 23 6.18 -12.18 11.70
C ASP A 23 5.40 -10.86 11.64
N GLU A 24 4.08 -10.93 11.82
CA GLU A 24 3.19 -9.76 11.80
C GLU A 24 3.61 -8.73 12.86
N SER A 25 4.39 -9.13 13.88
CA SER A 25 4.95 -8.23 14.89
C SER A 25 6.02 -7.28 14.35
N LEU A 26 6.72 -7.67 13.27
CA LEU A 26 7.75 -6.84 12.63
C LEU A 26 7.18 -5.89 11.57
N TYR A 27 5.95 -6.12 11.09
CA TYR A 27 5.32 -5.34 10.03
C TYR A 27 4.12 -4.56 10.52
N GLU A 28 4.17 -3.24 10.35
CA GLU A 28 3.06 -2.36 10.65
C GLU A 28 2.18 -2.15 9.42
N THR A 29 0.87 -2.17 9.62
CA THR A 29 -0.09 -1.82 8.56
C THR A 29 -0.37 -0.32 8.61
N LEU A 30 -0.13 0.36 7.50
CA LEU A 30 -0.45 1.76 7.32
C LEU A 30 -1.73 1.95 6.53
N PHE A 31 -2.56 2.87 7.00
CA PHE A 31 -3.74 3.36 6.32
C PHE A 31 -3.37 4.55 5.42
N PHE A 32 -3.85 4.52 4.18
CA PHE A 32 -3.73 5.59 3.20
C PHE A 32 -5.13 6.05 2.79
N SER A 33 -5.42 7.35 2.88
CA SER A 33 -6.73 7.93 2.50
C SER A 33 -6.99 8.00 0.97
N VAL A 34 -6.32 7.15 0.20
CA VAL A 34 -6.41 7.06 -1.27
C VAL A 34 -6.61 5.62 -1.71
N GLY A 35 -7.40 5.42 -2.76
CA GLY A 35 -7.74 4.08 -3.27
C GLY A 35 -8.09 4.06 -4.76
N ARG A 36 -8.70 2.96 -5.20
CA ARG A 36 -9.01 2.67 -6.62
C ARG A 36 -9.87 3.75 -7.28
N LYS A 37 -10.81 4.37 -6.55
CA LYS A 37 -11.66 5.45 -7.07
C LYS A 37 -10.85 6.65 -7.55
N ARG A 38 -9.65 6.84 -6.99
CA ARG A 38 -8.69 7.88 -7.39
C ARG A 38 -7.65 7.39 -8.39
N ARG A 39 -7.89 6.27 -9.07
CA ARG A 39 -6.93 5.58 -9.96
C ARG A 39 -5.59 5.30 -9.29
N VAL A 40 -5.62 4.96 -8.01
CA VAL A 40 -4.42 4.50 -7.29
C VAL A 40 -4.36 3.00 -7.42
N TYR A 41 -3.25 2.49 -7.93
CA TYR A 41 -2.97 1.06 -8.03
C TYR A 41 -1.84 0.69 -7.05
N PRO A 42 -1.68 -0.60 -6.71
CA PRO A 42 -0.60 -1.05 -5.83
C PRO A 42 0.78 -0.59 -6.31
N LYS A 43 0.99 -0.56 -7.63
CA LYS A 43 2.23 -0.08 -8.25
C LYS A 43 2.51 1.40 -7.96
N ASP A 44 1.49 2.25 -7.97
CA ASP A 44 1.63 3.67 -7.64
C ASP A 44 2.01 3.84 -6.19
N ILE A 45 1.40 3.06 -5.29
CA ILE A 45 1.72 3.10 -3.85
C ILE A 45 3.15 2.65 -3.61
N VAL A 46 3.59 1.54 -4.24
CA VAL A 46 4.99 1.11 -4.16
C VAL A 46 5.91 2.21 -4.66
N GLY A 47 5.65 2.78 -5.84
CA GLY A 47 6.46 3.88 -6.37
C GLY A 47 6.52 5.08 -5.44
N LEU A 48 5.40 5.44 -4.83
CA LEU A 48 5.28 6.57 -3.91
C LEU A 48 6.07 6.34 -2.61
N LEU A 49 6.02 5.13 -2.05
CA LEU A 49 6.82 4.74 -0.88
C LEU A 49 8.31 4.74 -1.20
N MET A 50 8.71 4.18 -2.33
CA MET A 50 10.11 4.16 -2.76
C MET A 50 10.65 5.57 -3.01
N GLN A 51 9.85 6.45 -3.62
CA GLN A 51 10.27 7.79 -4.00
C GLN A 51 10.33 8.76 -2.80
N ASN A 52 9.37 8.68 -1.87
CA ASN A 52 9.28 9.62 -0.75
C ASN A 52 9.95 9.08 0.53
N ALA A 53 9.70 7.81 0.88
CA ALA A 53 10.23 7.23 2.10
C ALA A 53 11.57 6.50 1.92
N LYS A 54 12.07 6.43 0.68
CA LYS A 54 13.27 5.66 0.30
C LYS A 54 13.19 4.19 0.73
N LEU A 55 11.99 3.63 0.71
CA LEU A 55 11.79 2.22 1.02
C LEU A 55 12.15 1.33 -0.15
N GLU A 56 12.59 0.13 0.16
CA GLU A 56 12.77 -0.92 -0.81
C GLU A 56 11.54 -1.81 -0.91
N LYS A 57 11.39 -2.48 -2.06
CA LYS A 57 10.31 -3.47 -2.27
C LYS A 57 10.37 -4.63 -1.26
N THR A 58 11.53 -4.88 -0.65
CA THR A 58 11.67 -5.91 0.37
C THR A 58 11.05 -5.51 1.71
N GLN A 59 11.04 -4.21 2.01
CA GLN A 59 10.44 -3.63 3.23
C GLN A 59 8.91 -3.47 3.08
N ILE A 60 8.40 -3.53 1.85
CA ILE A 60 6.97 -3.44 1.55
C ILE A 60 6.39 -4.86 1.48
N GLY A 61 5.46 -5.13 2.39
CA GLY A 61 4.72 -6.39 2.45
C GLY A 61 3.45 -6.37 1.61
N LEU A 62 2.34 -6.76 2.24
CA LEU A 62 1.04 -6.84 1.59
C LEU A 62 0.45 -5.46 1.32
N ILE A 63 -0.06 -5.25 0.10
CA ILE A 63 -0.75 -4.03 -0.31
C ILE A 63 -2.20 -4.37 -0.65
N ARG A 64 -3.14 -3.79 0.09
CA ARG A 64 -4.59 -3.90 -0.17
C ARG A 64 -5.14 -2.53 -0.55
N VAL A 65 -5.48 -2.36 -1.82
CA VAL A 65 -6.12 -1.12 -2.31
C VAL A 65 -7.63 -1.32 -2.34
N LEU A 66 -8.37 -0.56 -1.53
CA LEU A 66 -9.83 -0.51 -1.57
C LEU A 66 -10.30 0.66 -2.44
N ASP A 67 -11.61 0.90 -2.49
CA ASP A 67 -12.19 1.94 -3.34
C ASP A 67 -11.83 3.36 -2.88
N ASN A 68 -11.98 3.66 -1.58
CA ASN A 68 -11.71 5.00 -1.04
C ASN A 68 -10.34 5.14 -0.37
N TYR A 69 -9.82 4.06 0.20
CA TYR A 69 -8.57 4.02 0.97
C TYR A 69 -7.75 2.77 0.62
N SER A 70 -6.52 2.71 1.12
CA SER A 70 -5.62 1.57 0.92
C SER A 70 -4.89 1.24 2.21
N PHE A 71 -4.50 -0.02 2.34
CA PHE A 71 -3.65 -0.51 3.41
C PHE A 71 -2.36 -1.05 2.84
N VAL A 72 -1.25 -0.76 3.51
CA VAL A 72 0.06 -1.23 3.12
C VAL A 72 0.80 -1.72 4.35
N GLN A 73 1.27 -2.95 4.33
CA GLN A 73 2.21 -3.44 5.32
C GLN A 73 3.62 -3.02 4.95
N ILE A 74 4.33 -2.48 5.93
CA ILE A 74 5.75 -2.17 5.85
C ILE A 74 6.43 -2.51 7.18
N MET A 75 7.77 -2.59 7.19
CA MET A 75 8.53 -2.75 8.43
C MET A 75 8.13 -1.68 9.47
N LYS A 76 7.96 -2.09 10.73
CA LYS A 76 7.65 -1.20 11.85
C LYS A 76 8.65 -0.06 12.01
N GLU A 77 9.93 -0.36 11.81
CA GLU A 77 11.03 0.63 11.89
C GLU A 77 10.85 1.77 10.88
N ASP A 78 10.32 1.47 9.71
CA ASP A 78 10.03 2.43 8.65
C ASP A 78 8.64 3.05 8.74
N ALA A 79 7.72 2.42 9.47
CA ALA A 79 6.33 2.83 9.54
C ALA A 79 6.16 4.26 10.06
N GLN A 80 6.86 4.60 11.14
CA GLN A 80 6.85 5.94 11.70
C GLN A 80 7.39 6.97 10.71
N LYS A 81 8.48 6.65 10.01
CA LYS A 81 9.10 7.51 9.00
C LYS A 81 8.18 7.74 7.80
N VAL A 82 7.50 6.70 7.33
CA VAL A 82 6.53 6.82 6.24
C VAL A 82 5.36 7.70 6.64
N ILE A 83 4.82 7.54 7.84
CA ILE A 83 3.75 8.40 8.34
C ILE A 83 4.23 9.85 8.36
N ASP A 84 5.39 10.14 8.93
CA ASP A 84 5.90 11.51 9.04
C ASP A 84 6.08 12.17 7.66
N LEU A 85 6.63 11.43 6.69
CA LEU A 85 6.91 11.95 5.34
C LEU A 85 5.66 12.08 4.45
N LEU A 86 4.71 11.16 4.58
CA LEU A 86 3.56 11.10 3.68
C LEU A 86 2.28 11.68 4.28
N ASN A 87 2.21 11.84 5.59
CA ASN A 87 1.06 12.47 6.24
C ASN A 87 1.01 13.95 5.88
N GLY A 88 -0.03 14.36 5.16
CA GLY A 88 -0.18 15.72 4.65
C GLY A 88 0.45 15.94 3.26
N PHE A 89 1.06 14.92 2.67
CA PHE A 89 1.63 15.02 1.32
C PHE A 89 0.55 15.28 0.28
N GLU A 90 0.75 16.26 -0.60
CA GLU A 90 -0.23 16.54 -1.65
C GLU A 90 -0.09 15.54 -2.79
N PHE A 91 -1.00 14.57 -2.84
CA PHE A 91 -1.06 13.57 -3.89
C PHE A 91 -2.28 13.80 -4.78
N ARG A 92 -2.04 14.16 -6.05
CA ARG A 92 -3.08 14.45 -7.05
C ARG A 92 -4.04 15.56 -6.62
N GLY A 93 -3.51 16.66 -6.08
CA GLY A 93 -4.28 17.85 -5.70
C GLY A 93 -5.11 17.69 -4.42
N ARG A 94 -4.80 16.69 -3.59
CA ARG A 94 -5.39 16.53 -2.24
C ARG A 94 -4.33 16.06 -1.26
N LYS A 95 -4.46 16.49 0.00
CA LYS A 95 -3.65 15.98 1.10
C LYS A 95 -3.94 14.50 1.31
N LEU A 96 -2.91 13.69 1.17
CA LEU A 96 -2.88 12.30 1.51
C LEU A 96 -2.73 12.20 3.02
N THR A 97 -3.52 11.32 3.63
CA THR A 97 -3.45 11.05 5.07
C THR A 97 -2.88 9.66 5.23
N VAL A 98 -1.77 9.57 5.96
CA VAL A 98 -1.18 8.30 6.39
C VAL A 98 -1.31 8.20 7.90
N SER A 99 -1.74 7.05 8.37
CA SER A 99 -1.83 6.77 9.80
C SER A 99 -1.61 5.30 10.05
N TYR A 100 -1.23 4.94 11.27
CA TYR A 100 -1.24 3.55 11.70
C TYR A 100 -2.65 2.99 11.54
N SER A 101 -2.77 1.93 10.74
CA SER A 101 -3.99 1.14 10.73
C SER A 101 -4.02 0.38 12.03
N ARG A 102 -4.85 0.82 12.97
CA ARG A 102 -5.27 -0.03 14.08
C ARG A 102 -6.04 -1.20 13.45
N LYS A 103 -5.34 -2.26 13.04
CA LYS A 103 -5.90 -3.59 13.20
C LYS A 103 -6.15 -3.66 14.69
N LYS A 104 -7.40 -3.43 15.08
CA LYS A 104 -7.89 -3.96 16.34
C LYS A 104 -7.62 -5.46 16.20
N GLU A 105 -6.62 -5.95 16.92
CA GLU A 105 -6.68 -7.32 17.43
C GLU A 105 -8.03 -7.41 18.13
N GLU A 106 -9.06 -7.82 17.40
CA GLU A 106 -9.98 -8.81 17.94
C GLU A 106 -9.06 -10.03 18.13
N ALA A 107 -8.52 -10.29 19.32
CA ALA A 107 -9.28 -10.76 20.48
C ALA A 107 -10.29 -11.81 20.01
N ASP A 108 -9.77 -12.95 19.55
CA ASP A 108 -10.47 -14.21 19.75
C ASP A 108 -9.50 -15.14 20.45
N SER A 109 -9.99 -15.66 21.56
CA SER A 109 -9.27 -16.22 22.69
C SER A 109 -8.99 -17.71 22.52
#